data_AF-A0A537MPL4-F1
#
_entry.id   AF-A0A537MPL4-F1
#
_cell.length_a   1.000
_cell.length_b   1.000
_cell.length_c   1.000
_cell.angle_alpha   90.00
_cell.angle_beta   90.00
_cell.angle_gamma   90.00
#
_symmetry.space_group_name_H-M   'P 1'
#
loop_
_entity.id
_entity.type
_entity.pdbx_description
1 polymer ?
#
loop_
_entity_poly.entity_id
_entity_poly.type
_entity_poly.pdbx_seq_one_letter_code
_entity_poly.pdbx_strand_id
1 'polypeptide(L)' 'MPRIAQRDRVEVGNERGKTIVHAKPKTGQQRGVVIVEGIWPNRNFETGIGINAVTSAEPGWPNGGAVFHDTAVWIKKA' A
#
# COMPACT_ATOMS: atom_id res chain seq x y z
N MET A 1 1.49 17.93 8.54
CA MET A 1 0.85 17.35 7.34
C MET A 1 -0.67 17.43 7.51
N PRO A 2 -1.43 17.82 6.48
CA PRO A 2 -2.89 17.84 6.57
C PRO A 2 -3.42 16.45 6.91
N ARG A 3 -4.49 16.38 7.70
CA ARG A 3 -5.11 15.13 8.13
C ARG A 3 -5.69 14.39 6.91
N ILE A 4 -5.39 13.11 6.75
CA ILE A 4 -6.02 12.24 5.74
C ILE A 4 -7.44 11.90 6.23
N ALA A 5 -8.44 12.17 5.40
CA ALA A 5 -9.85 11.94 5.68
C ALA A 5 -10.39 10.70 4.95
N GLN A 6 -11.63 10.32 5.25
CA GLN A 6 -12.33 9.23 4.57
C GLN A 6 -12.42 9.51 3.06
N ARG A 7 -12.12 8.50 2.25
CA ARG A 7 -12.08 8.55 0.78
C ARG A 7 -11.06 9.51 0.17
N ASP A 8 -10.20 10.16 0.96
CA ASP A 8 -9.08 10.93 0.39
C ASP A 8 -8.24 10.02 -0.52
N ARG A 9 -7.83 10.56 -1.66
CA ARG A 9 -6.84 9.91 -2.53
C ARG A 9 -5.48 9.97 -1.84
N VAL A 10 -4.85 8.81 -1.70
CA VAL A 10 -3.55 8.66 -1.04
C VAL A 10 -2.63 7.93 -2.00
N GLU A 11 -1.50 8.54 -2.29
CA GLU A 11 -0.39 7.85 -2.95
C GLU A 11 0.36 7.02 -1.91
N VAL A 12 0.49 5.73 -2.18
CA VAL A 12 1.25 4.78 -1.37
C VAL A 12 2.40 4.29 -2.22
N GLY A 13 3.63 4.35 -1.70
CA GLY A 13 4.81 3.98 -2.49
C GLY A 13 6.05 3.68 -1.68
N ASN A 14 7.07 3.19 -2.37
CA ASN A 14 8.45 3.04 -1.90
C ASN A 14 9.41 3.19 -3.10
N GLU A 15 10.65 2.71 -2.98
CA GLU A 15 11.65 2.76 -4.05
C GLU A 15 11.31 1.91 -5.29
N ARG A 16 10.42 0.92 -5.15
CA ARG A 16 10.07 -0.03 -6.23
C ARG A 16 8.93 0.49 -7.10
N GLY A 17 8.03 1.26 -6.51
CA GLY A 17 6.84 1.74 -7.20
C GLY A 17 5.89 2.49 -6.30
N LYS A 18 4.76 2.88 -6.89
CA LYS A 18 3.70 3.61 -6.20
C LYS A 18 2.35 3.39 -6.90
N THR A 19 1.28 3.51 -6.13
CA THR A 19 -0.09 3.49 -6.63
C THR A 19 -0.98 4.43 -5.81
N ILE A 20 -2.23 4.60 -6.24
CA ILE A 20 -3.23 5.43 -5.57
C ILE A 20 -4.29 4.53 -4.95
N VAL A 21 -4.59 4.77 -3.68
CA VAL A 21 -5.68 4.13 -2.94
C VAL A 21 -6.57 5.17 -2.27
N HIS A 22 -7.76 4.76 -1.87
CA HIS A 22 -8.68 5.60 -1.11
C HIS A 22 -8.55 5.32 0.39
N ALA A 23 -8.35 6.37 1.18
CA ALA A 23 -8.20 6.25 2.61
C ALA A 23 -9.51 5.82 3.31
N LYS A 24 -9.37 4.94 4.31
CA LYS A 24 -10.46 4.56 5.23
C LYS A 24 -9.92 4.62 6.67
N PRO A 25 -9.92 5.79 7.32
CA PRO A 25 -9.51 5.90 8.71
C PRO A 25 -10.39 5.02 9.60
N LYS A 26 -9.77 4.24 10.49
CA LYS A 26 -10.48 3.30 11.37
C LYS A 26 -9.97 3.43 12.80
N THR A 27 -10.88 3.53 13.76
CA THR A 27 -10.55 3.49 15.18
C THR A 27 -9.89 2.16 15.54
N GLY A 28 -8.79 2.22 16.31
CA GLY A 28 -8.01 1.04 16.71
C GLY A 28 -7.01 0.54 15.66
N GLN A 29 -6.84 1.22 14.52
CA GLN A 29 -5.76 0.89 13.59
C GLN A 29 -4.39 1.22 14.19
N GLN A 30 -3.42 0.30 14.03
CA GLN A 30 -2.08 0.48 14.57
C GLN A 30 -1.37 1.67 13.91
N ARG A 31 -0.78 2.55 14.74
CA ARG A 31 0.01 3.68 14.27
C ARG A 31 1.23 3.18 13.49
N GLY A 32 1.48 3.79 12.32
CA GLY A 32 2.61 3.42 11.45
C GLY A 32 2.33 2.21 10.53
N VAL A 33 1.14 1.61 10.62
CA VAL A 33 0.74 0.47 9.78
C VAL A 33 -0.40 0.87 8.84
N VAL A 34 -0.21 0.61 7.55
CA VAL A 34 -1.24 0.76 6.52
C VAL A 34 -1.71 -0.62 6.10
N ILE A 35 -3.01 -0.76 5.86
CA ILE A 35 -3.61 -1.98 5.32
C ILE A 35 -4.28 -1.62 4.00
N VAL A 36 -3.93 -2.36 2.95
CA VAL A 36 -4.66 -2.37 1.68
C VAL A 36 -5.28 -3.77 1.56
N GLU A 37 -6.60 -3.84 1.70
CA GLU A 37 -7.30 -5.13 1.73
C GLU A 37 -7.39 -5.75 0.33
N GLY A 38 -6.71 -6.89 0.15
CA GLY A 38 -6.77 -7.73 -1.04
C GLY A 38 -5.79 -7.35 -2.16
N ILE A 39 -5.60 -8.28 -3.10
CA ILE A 39 -4.82 -8.10 -4.32
C ILE A 39 -5.82 -7.93 -5.47
N TRP A 40 -6.24 -6.69 -5.72
CA TRP A 40 -7.17 -6.38 -6.79
C TRP A 40 -6.48 -6.40 -8.16
N PRO A 41 -7.20 -6.71 -9.25
CA PRO A 41 -6.67 -6.56 -10.59
C PRO A 41 -6.17 -5.13 -10.86
N ASN A 42 -5.10 -4.99 -11.63
CA ASN A 42 -4.47 -3.71 -11.99
C ASN A 42 -5.46 -2.64 -12.46
N ARG A 43 -6.47 -3.02 -13.25
CA ARG A 43 -7.53 -2.12 -13.76
C ARG A 43 -8.38 -1.44 -12.67
N ASN A 44 -8.35 -1.94 -11.44
CA ASN A 44 -9.08 -1.38 -10.32
C ASN A 44 -8.31 -0.25 -9.62
N PHE A 45 -7.06 -0.01 -10.00
CA PHE A 45 -6.25 1.09 -9.52
C PHE A 45 -6.21 2.20 -10.56
N GLU A 46 -6.33 3.46 -10.13
CA GLU A 46 -6.31 4.63 -11.02
C GLU A 46 -5.03 4.72 -11.88
N THR A 47 -3.93 4.17 -11.37
CA THR A 47 -2.64 4.14 -12.05
C THR A 47 -2.49 2.98 -13.04
N GLY A 48 -3.44 2.05 -13.08
CA GLY A 48 -3.32 0.80 -13.84
C GLY A 48 -2.30 -0.20 -13.27
N ILE A 49 -1.75 0.05 -12.07
CA ILE A 49 -0.81 -0.85 -11.39
C ILE A 49 -1.27 -1.03 -9.93
N GLY A 50 -1.44 -2.30 -9.52
CA GLY A 50 -1.92 -2.65 -8.20
C GLY A 50 -0.90 -2.53 -7.07
N ILE A 51 -1.36 -2.84 -5.86
CA ILE A 51 -0.56 -2.65 -4.63
C ILE A 51 0.75 -3.46 -4.61
N ASN A 52 0.83 -4.57 -5.35
CA ASN A 52 2.08 -5.33 -5.50
C ASN A 52 3.21 -4.51 -6.17
N ALA A 53 2.93 -3.32 -6.69
CA ALA A 53 3.95 -2.35 -7.14
C ALA A 53 5.01 -2.04 -6.06
N VAL A 54 4.65 -2.13 -4.77
CA VAL A 54 5.57 -1.87 -3.65
C VAL A 54 6.20 -3.14 -3.08
N THR A 55 5.71 -4.32 -3.43
CA THR A 55 6.19 -5.59 -2.87
C THR A 55 7.45 -6.05 -3.59
N SER A 56 8.46 -6.52 -2.84
CA SER A 56 9.66 -7.09 -3.44
C SER A 56 9.36 -8.38 -4.19
N ALA A 57 10.05 -8.60 -5.31
CA ALA A 57 10.07 -9.89 -6.00
C ALA A 57 11.12 -10.85 -5.40
N GLU A 58 11.98 -10.35 -4.51
CA GLU A 58 12.95 -11.20 -3.81
C GLU A 58 12.24 -12.18 -2.87
N PRO A 59 12.72 -13.43 -2.80
CA PRO A 59 12.14 -14.43 -1.91
C PRO A 59 12.35 -14.04 -0.44
N GLY A 60 11.28 -14.14 0.36
CA GLY A 60 11.37 -13.94 1.80
C GLY A 60 12.19 -15.03 2.50
N TRP A 61 12.93 -14.65 3.54
CA TRP A 61 13.61 -15.62 4.40
C TRP A 61 12.63 -16.35 5.35
N PRO A 62 12.94 -17.57 5.82
CA PRO A 62 14.08 -18.41 5.44
C PRO A 62 13.83 -19.38 4.28
N ASN A 63 12.55 -19.62 3.92
CA ASN A 63 12.15 -20.72 3.03
C ASN A 63 11.57 -20.25 1.69
N GLY A 64 11.74 -18.96 1.34
CA GLY A 64 11.09 -18.35 0.18
C GLY A 64 9.66 -17.90 0.43
N GLY A 65 9.01 -17.38 -0.62
CA GLY A 65 7.65 -16.82 -0.58
C GLY A 65 7.62 -15.30 -0.76
N ALA A 66 6.41 -14.75 -0.79
CA ALA A 66 6.18 -13.32 -1.02
C ALA A 66 6.17 -12.51 0.27
N VAL A 67 6.76 -11.31 0.25
CA VAL A 67 6.95 -10.42 1.41
C VAL A 67 5.80 -9.41 1.59
N PHE A 68 4.55 -9.86 1.48
CA PHE A 68 3.38 -8.97 1.52
C PHE A 68 3.23 -8.19 2.84
N HIS A 69 3.63 -8.80 3.96
CA HIS A 69 3.53 -8.19 5.29
C HIS A 69 4.84 -7.54 5.77
N ASP A 70 5.91 -7.69 4.98
CA ASP A 70 7.23 -7.11 5.25
C ASP A 70 7.60 -6.13 4.13
N THR A 71 6.75 -5.12 3.97
CA THR A 71 6.92 -4.07 2.95
C THR A 71 6.78 -2.71 3.61
N ALA A 72 7.89 -1.98 3.69
CA ALA A 72 7.88 -0.59 4.12
C ALA A 72 7.38 0.32 3.00
N VAL A 73 6.51 1.26 3.34
CA VAL A 73 5.95 2.26 2.44
C VAL A 73 5.94 3.64 3.09
N TRP A 74 6.00 4.67 2.26
CA TRP A 74 5.55 6.01 2.62
C TRP A 74 4.12 6.23 2.11
N ILE A 75 3.42 7.22 2.69
CA ILE A 75 2.13 7.69 2.20
C ILE A 75 2.13 9.20 2.02
N LYS A 76 1.44 9.68 0.99
CA LYS A 76 1.26 11.11 0.70
C LYS A 76 -0.19 11.36 0.29
N LYS A 77 -0.73 12.52 0.65
CA LYS A 77 -1.99 12.97 0.05
C LYS A 77 -1.74 13.23 -1.44
N ALA A 78 -2.57 12.63 -2.29
CA ALA A 78 -2.47 12.75 -3.75
C ALA A 78 -3.15 14.03 -4.27
#